data_AF-A0A351Y7M0-F1
#
_entry.id   AF-A0A351Y7M0-F1
#
_cell.length_a   1.000
_cell.length_b   1.000
_cell.length_c   1.000
_cell.angle_alpha   90.00
_cell.angle_beta   90.00
_cell.angle_gamma   90.00
#
_symmetry.space_group_name_H-M   'P 1'
#
loop_
_entity.id
_entity.type
_entity.pdbx_description
1 polymer ?
#
loop_
_entity_poly.entity_id
_entity_poly.type
_entity_poly.pdbx_seq_one_letter_code
_entity_poly.pdbx_strand_id
1 'polypeptide(L)'
;MEYPIQILVRNTFLDLSNYLNYIRANVDPIENPVLKSQGEAYFRFLQNIDMQQGLIFNKEFYIIVPYYVDEQDKGQIQRSRWGKLLDVLNAKDTVEKVVLRYRQFLKGRN
;
A
#
# COMPACT_ATOMS: atom_id res chain seq x y z
N MET A 1 23.02 15.06 -16.62
CA MET A 1 22.77 14.16 -15.48
C MET A 1 21.27 13.89 -15.45
N GLU A 2 20.83 12.70 -15.87
CA GLU A 2 19.41 12.29 -15.78
C GLU A 2 19.27 11.28 -14.64
N TYR A 3 18.32 11.52 -13.73
CA TYR A 3 18.02 10.61 -12.63
C TYR A 3 16.56 10.15 -12.75
N PRO A 4 16.28 8.84 -12.68
CA PRO A 4 14.91 8.36 -12.70
C PRO A 4 14.22 8.73 -11.39
N ILE A 5 13.19 9.57 -11.46
CA ILE A 5 12.24 9.78 -10.36
C ILE A 5 11.11 8.77 -10.53
N GLN A 6 10.80 8.03 -9.47
CA GLN A 6 9.63 7.16 -9.43
C GLN A 6 8.61 7.74 -8.44
N ILE A 7 7.37 7.91 -8.93
CA ILE A 7 6.24 8.32 -8.11
C ILE A 7 5.35 7.08 -7.92
N LEU A 8 5.14 6.68 -6.67
CA LEU A 8 4.19 5.63 -6.31
C LEU A 8 2.96 6.28 -5.70
N VAL A 9 1.80 6.00 -6.28
CA VAL A 9 0.50 6.38 -5.73
C VAL A 9 -0.19 5.12 -5.22
N ARG A 10 -0.41 5.02 -3.92
CA ARG A 10 -1.18 3.94 -3.32
C ARG A 10 -2.57 4.45 -2.97
N ASN A 11 -3.58 3.77 -3.50
CA ASN A 11 -4.98 4.02 -3.17
C ASN A 11 -5.49 2.80 -2.41
N THR A 12 -5.99 3.02 -1.18
CA THR A 12 -6.68 1.99 -0.41
C THR A 12 -8.15 2.33 -0.35
N PHE A 13 -9.02 1.41 -0.78
CA PHE A 13 -10.47 1.51 -0.65
C PHE A 13 -10.91 0.88 0.68
N LEU A 14 -11.66 1.62 1.49
CA LEU A 14 -12.22 1.14 2.75
C LEU A 14 -13.66 0.64 2.53
N ASP A 15 -13.85 -0.66 2.33
CA ASP A 15 -15.21 -1.22 2.28
C ASP A 15 -15.83 -1.32 3.69
N LEU A 16 -16.90 -0.55 3.94
CA LEU A 16 -17.61 -0.57 5.22
C LEU A 16 -18.79 -1.55 5.25
N SER A 17 -19.14 -2.23 4.14
CA SER A 17 -20.36 -3.05 4.00
C SER A 17 -20.50 -4.10 5.10
N ASN A 18 -19.43 -4.86 5.35
CA ASN A 18 -19.42 -5.90 6.38
C ASN A 18 -19.59 -5.33 7.80
N TYR A 19 -18.98 -4.18 8.06
CA TYR A 19 -19.08 -3.53 9.37
C TYR A 19 -20.45 -2.90 9.59
N LEU A 20 -21.05 -2.28 8.57
CA LEU A 20 -22.42 -1.79 8.61
C LEU A 20 -23.42 -2.92 8.90
N ASN A 21 -23.26 -4.08 8.25
CA ASN A 21 -24.08 -5.26 8.51
C ASN A 21 -23.93 -5.74 9.95
N TYR A 22 -22.69 -5.79 10.47
CA TYR A 22 -22.42 -6.11 11.86
C TYR A 22 -23.13 -5.15 12.82
N ILE A 23 -23.02 -3.84 12.61
CA ILE A 23 -23.67 -2.83 13.47
C ILE A 23 -25.18 -3.03 13.45
N ARG A 24 -25.80 -3.19 12.27
CA ARG A 24 -27.24 -3.41 12.15
C ARG A 24 -27.70 -4.65 12.93
N ALA A 25 -27.01 -5.78 12.76
CA ALA A 25 -27.34 -7.03 13.46
C ALA A 25 -27.26 -6.91 15.00
N ASN A 26 -26.43 -5.99 15.51
CA ASN A 26 -26.29 -5.74 16.95
C ASN A 26 -27.23 -4.65 17.47
N VAL A 27 -27.64 -3.69 16.64
CA VAL A 27 -28.54 -2.58 17.03
C VAL A 27 -30.01 -3.01 17.00
N ASP A 28 -30.39 -3.84 16.02
CA ASP A 28 -31.78 -4.31 15.86
C ASP A 28 -32.38 -4.96 17.13
N PRO A 29 -31.69 -5.87 17.83
CA PRO A 29 -32.22 -6.55 19.03
C PRO A 29 -32.17 -5.71 20.31
N ILE A 30 -31.64 -4.48 20.29
CA ILE A 30 -31.56 -3.65 21.51
C ILE A 30 -32.97 -3.25 21.96
N GLU A 31 -33.37 -3.68 23.15
CA GLU A 31 -34.68 -3.35 23.73
C GLU A 31 -34.72 -1.94 24.34
N ASN A 32 -33.59 -1.48 24.89
CA ASN A 32 -33.51 -0.16 25.50
C ASN A 32 -33.61 0.93 24.42
N PRO A 33 -34.64 1.80 24.44
CA PRO A 33 -34.91 2.73 23.36
C PRO A 33 -33.81 3.80 23.20
N VAL A 34 -33.21 4.24 24.31
CA VAL A 34 -32.12 5.24 24.28
C VAL A 34 -30.88 4.63 23.62
N LEU A 35 -30.47 3.43 24.06
CA LEU A 35 -29.33 2.74 23.48
C LEU A 35 -29.56 2.38 22.00
N LYS A 36 -30.78 1.95 21.64
CA LYS A 36 -31.14 1.67 20.25
C LYS A 36 -31.00 2.91 19.39
N SER A 37 -31.56 4.04 19.83
CA SER A 37 -31.45 5.32 19.10
C SER A 37 -30.01 5.78 18.91
N GLN A 38 -29.13 5.59 19.90
CA GLN A 38 -27.70 5.87 19.77
C GLN A 38 -27.03 4.94 18.76
N GLY A 39 -27.34 3.65 18.79
CA GLY A 39 -26.86 2.67 17.83
C GLY A 39 -27.28 3.00 16.39
N GLU A 40 -28.56 3.37 16.19
CA GLU A 40 -29.06 3.80 14.89
C GLU A 40 -28.40 5.10 14.41
N ALA A 41 -28.16 6.06 15.30
CA ALA A 41 -27.47 7.30 14.97
C ALA A 41 -26.04 7.02 14.51
N TYR A 42 -25.33 6.13 15.19
CA TYR A 42 -23.99 5.71 14.79
C TYR A 42 -23.98 4.96 13.45
N PHE A 43 -24.93 4.04 13.25
CA PHE A 43 -25.10 3.35 11.97
C PHE A 43 -25.31 4.34 10.81
N ARG A 44 -26.19 5.33 10.98
CA ARG A 44 -26.46 6.37 9.98
C ARG A 44 -25.24 7.24 9.70
N PHE A 45 -24.46 7.56 10.74
CA PHE A 45 -23.21 8.29 10.59
C PHE A 45 -22.22 7.54 9.70
N LEU A 46 -21.99 6.24 9.95
CA LEU A 46 -21.10 5.42 9.12
C LEU A 46 -21.62 5.24 7.70
N GLN A 47 -22.93 5.06 7.54
CA GLN A 47 -23.56 4.97 6.22
C GLN A 47 -23.34 6.25 5.41
N ASN A 48 -23.41 7.42 6.04
CA ASN A 48 -23.14 8.69 5.36
C ASN A 48 -21.67 8.79 4.91
N ILE A 49 -20.71 8.27 5.69
CA ILE A 49 -19.31 8.19 5.29
C ILE A 49 -19.14 7.26 4.08
N ASP A 50 -19.78 6.09 4.13
CA ASP A 50 -19.73 5.08 3.04
C ASP A 50 -20.38 5.59 1.74
N MET A 51 -21.38 6.47 1.82
CA MET A 51 -21.96 7.11 0.64
C MET A 51 -21.10 8.26 0.09
N GLN A 52 -20.24 8.85 0.93
CA GLN A 52 -19.34 9.91 0.51
C GLN A 52 -18.10 9.32 -0.17
N GLN A 53 -18.18 9.18 -1.50
CA GLN A 53 -17.17 8.60 -2.39
C GLN A 53 -15.72 9.11 -2.17
N GLY A 54 -15.53 10.28 -1.57
CA GLY A 54 -14.21 10.88 -1.31
C GLY A 54 -13.54 10.47 0.01
N LEU A 55 -14.29 10.04 1.04
CA LEU A 55 -13.73 9.72 2.37
C LEU A 55 -13.22 8.29 2.49
N ILE A 56 -13.61 7.44 1.55
CA ILE A 56 -13.36 6.00 1.60
C ILE A 56 -11.99 5.64 1.03
N PHE A 57 -11.44 6.50 0.18
CA PHE A 57 -10.14 6.31 -0.44
C PHE A 57 -9.05 7.02 0.36
N ASN A 58 -8.19 6.25 1.02
CA ASN A 58 -6.95 6.77 1.54
C ASN A 58 -5.91 6.81 0.40
N LYS A 59 -5.38 8.01 0.12
CA LYS A 59 -4.39 8.26 -0.94
C LYS A 59 -3.04 8.59 -0.32
N GLU A 60 -2.08 7.71 -0.54
CA GLU A 60 -0.69 7.88 -0.10
C GLU A 60 0.20 8.13 -1.31
N PHE A 61 1.01 9.20 -1.25
CA PHE A 61 1.93 9.61 -2.31
C PHE A 61 3.36 9.43 -1.83
N TYR A 62 4.14 8.63 -2.56
CA TYR A 62 5.55 8.40 -2.25
C TYR A 62 6.42 8.87 -3.41
N ILE A 63 7.43 9.67 -3.08
CA ILE A 63 8.53 9.99 -3.99
C ILE A 63 9.66 9.03 -3.65
N ILE A 64 9.96 8.14 -4.59
CA ILE A 64 11.04 7.16 -4.44
C ILE A 64 12.30 7.77 -5.05
N VAL A 65 13.26 8.11 -4.18
CA VAL A 65 14.58 8.59 -4.57
C VAL A 65 15.55 7.40 -4.52
N PRO A 66 16.03 6.91 -5.67
CA PRO A 66 16.97 5.79 -5.68
C PRO A 66 18.34 6.25 -5.13
N TYR A 67 18.85 5.51 -4.15
CA TYR A 67 20.17 5.73 -3.55
C TYR A 67 21.18 4.72 -4.11
N TYR A 68 22.28 5.21 -4.68
CA TYR A 68 23.36 4.39 -5.25
C TYR A 68 24.65 4.68 -4.49
N VAL A 69 25.29 3.64 -3.96
CA VAL A 69 26.42 3.79 -3.01
C VAL A 69 27.77 3.88 -3.72
N ASP A 70 27.90 3.31 -4.93
CA ASP A 70 29.21 3.12 -5.57
C ASP A 70 29.24 3.55 -7.05
N GLU A 71 30.41 3.93 -7.58
CA GLU A 71 30.55 4.45 -8.95
C GLU A 71 30.29 3.38 -10.03
N GLN A 72 30.47 2.08 -9.69
CA GLN A 72 30.20 0.97 -10.60
C GLN A 72 28.70 0.79 -10.90
N ASP A 73 27.80 1.31 -10.06
CA ASP A 73 26.35 1.28 -10.31
C ASP A 73 25.89 2.33 -11.34
N LYS A 74 26.75 3.29 -11.71
CA LYS A 74 26.46 4.26 -12.78
C LYS A 74 26.27 3.58 -14.14
N GLY A 75 26.88 2.40 -14.36
CA GLY A 75 26.68 1.60 -15.58
C GLY A 75 25.27 1.01 -15.70
N GLN A 76 24.55 0.85 -14.58
CA GLN A 76 23.14 0.46 -14.60
C GLN A 76 22.23 1.65 -14.94
N ILE A 77 22.67 2.89 -14.72
CA ILE A 77 21.86 4.09 -14.98
C ILE A 77 21.64 4.32 -16.49
N GLN A 78 22.61 3.97 -17.34
CA GLN A 78 22.51 4.12 -18.80
C GLN A 78 21.73 3.01 -19.53
N ARG A 79 21.28 1.95 -18.84
CA ARG A 79 20.53 0.88 -19.50
C ARG A 79 19.08 1.30 -19.75
N SER A 80 18.63 1.09 -21.00
CA SER A 80 17.26 1.33 -21.45
C SER A 80 16.21 0.81 -20.46
N ARG A 81 15.22 1.66 -20.17
CA ARG A 81 14.16 1.40 -19.18
C ARG A 81 13.40 0.09 -19.43
N TRP A 82 13.27 -0.33 -20.69
CA TRP A 82 12.63 -1.59 -21.09
C TRP A 82 13.49 -2.82 -20.79
N GLY A 83 14.82 -2.70 -20.89
CA GLY A 83 15.74 -3.80 -20.56
C GLY A 83 15.68 -4.17 -19.08
N LYS A 84 15.60 -3.16 -18.19
CA LYS A 84 15.43 -3.39 -16.75
C LYS A 84 14.10 -4.04 -16.40
N LEU A 85 13.01 -3.63 -17.07
CA LEU A 85 11.69 -4.22 -16.87
C LEU A 85 11.66 -5.68 -17.32
N LEU A 86 12.24 -5.99 -18.48
CA LEU A 86 12.34 -7.37 -18.98
C LEU A 86 13.23 -8.24 -18.09
N ASP A 87 14.33 -7.71 -17.55
CA ASP A 87 15.20 -8.46 -16.61
C ASP A 87 14.50 -8.76 -15.28
N VAL A 88 13.67 -7.85 -14.77
CA VAL A 88 12.87 -8.07 -13.55
C VAL A 88 11.76 -9.10 -13.81
N LEU A 89 11.13 -9.08 -14.98
CA LEU A 89 10.10 -10.06 -15.36
C LEU A 89 10.69 -11.44 -15.72
N ASN A 90 11.94 -11.47 -16.21
CA ASN A 90 12.67 -12.68 -16.54
C ASN A 90 13.52 -13.21 -15.37
N ALA A 91 13.50 -12.53 -14.22
CA ALA A 91 14.08 -13.03 -12.99
C ALA A 91 13.24 -14.21 -12.48
N LYS A 92 13.49 -15.41 -13.02
CA LYS A 92 13.35 -16.60 -12.19
C LYS A 92 14.31 -16.39 -11.03
N ASP A 93 13.77 -16.10 -9.85
CA ASP A 93 14.53 -15.97 -8.61
C ASP A 93 15.27 -17.29 -8.33
N THR A 94 16.46 -17.44 -8.91
CA THR A 94 17.35 -18.54 -8.54
C THR A 94 17.84 -18.23 -7.13
N VAL A 95 17.60 -19.15 -6.19
CA VAL A 95 17.92 -19.08 -4.75
C VAL A 95 19.31 -18.48 -4.48
N GLU A 96 20.27 -18.75 -5.37
CA GLU A 96 21.63 -18.20 -5.33
C GLU A 96 21.69 -16.67 -5.33
N LYS A 97 20.85 -15.97 -6.12
CA LYS A 97 20.82 -14.49 -6.15
C LYS A 97 20.30 -13.91 -4.85
N VAL A 98 19.32 -14.55 -4.22
CA VAL A 98 18.77 -14.14 -2.92
C VAL A 98 19.82 -14.30 -1.82
N VAL A 99 20.53 -15.44 -1.81
CA VAL A 99 21.62 -15.71 -0.86
C VAL A 99 22.80 -14.74 -1.05
N LEU A 100 23.15 -14.41 -2.29
CA LEU A 100 24.21 -13.43 -2.59
C LEU A 100 23.86 -12.03 -2.07
N ARG A 101 22.62 -11.56 -2.28
CA ARG A 101 22.16 -10.25 -1.80
C ARG A 101 22.18 -10.18 -0.27
N TYR A 102 21.75 -11.26 0.40
CA TYR A 102 21.81 -11.35 1.87
C TYR A 102 23.25 -11.31 2.40
N ARG A 103 24.18 -12.05 1.77
CA ARG A 103 25.60 -12.03 2.14
C ARG A 103 26.25 -10.65 1.94
N GLN A 104 25.91 -9.95 0.86
CA GLN A 104 26.39 -8.59 0.60
C GLN A 104 25.86 -7.58 1.62
N PHE A 105 24.59 -7.69 2.02
CA PHE A 105 24.00 -6.82 3.04
C PHE A 105 24.71 -6.94 4.40
N LEU A 106 25.06 -8.16 4.81
CA LEU A 106 25.80 -8.38 6.06
C LEU A 106 27.22 -7.83 6.02
N LYS A 107 27.87 -7.85 4.85
CA LYS A 107 29.25 -7.37 4.67
C LYS A 107 29.38 -5.85 4.79
N GLY A 108 28.31 -5.09 4.50
CA GLY A 108 28.30 -3.62 4.61
C GLY A 108 28.01 -3.07 6.02
N ARG A 109 27.89 -3.93 7.04
CA ARG A 109 27.60 -3.53 8.44
C ARG A 109 28.82 -3.55 9.38
N ASN A 110 30.02 -3.84 8.85
CA ASN A 110 31.29 -3.74 9.58
C ASN A 110 32.11 -2.56 9.06
#